data_AF-A0AAW0KE94-F1
#
_entry.id   AF-A0AAW0KE94-F1
#
_cell.length_a   1.000
_cell.length_b   1.000
_cell.length_c   1.000
_cell.angle_alpha   90.00
_cell.angle_beta   90.00
_cell.angle_gamma   90.00
#
_symmetry.space_group_name_H-M   'P 1'
#
loop_
_entity.id
_entity.type
_entity.pdbx_description
1 polymer ?
#
loop_
_entity_poly.entity_id
_entity_poly.type
_entity_poly.pdbx_seq_one_letter_code
_entity_poly.pdbx_strand_id
1 'polypeptide(L)'
;MQINWDDEKEDWEVVGFAPANECDVYGTCGAFGNCYALSSPICSCLKGFEPKIVEEWNRGNWMSGCVRRIPLQCERVNNISEGGGKADGFLKLEMVKVPDFAEWSYGSKDDCRKQCLENCSCVAYAYDTGIGCMSWSGNLIDLQKFSTGGIDLQKFSTGAMDIYIRLSYLEFENERNLKVIFTITVIIGAMAIPSTAYFFWRWMTKKRARKNKSRESLPSKNLNKVKLHELPTFSLVELATATNNFHVANMLGRGGYGTVYK
;
A
#
# COMPACT_ATOMS: atom_id res chain seq x y z
N MET A 1 -33.29 26.82 8.31
CA MET A 1 -33.90 26.20 9.52
C MET A 1 -35.20 25.55 9.08
N GLN A 2 -35.30 24.23 9.21
CA GLN A 2 -36.53 23.48 8.96
C GLN A 2 -37.13 23.10 10.30
N ILE A 3 -38.42 23.39 10.47
CA ILE A 3 -39.21 23.04 11.65
C ILE A 3 -40.30 22.07 11.25
N ASN A 4 -40.63 21.13 12.12
CA ASN A 4 -41.73 20.20 11.98
C ASN A 4 -42.59 20.29 13.23
N TRP A 5 -43.90 20.22 13.06
CA TRP A 5 -44.81 20.17 14.19
C TRP A 5 -44.68 18.79 14.86
N ASP A 6 -44.47 18.79 16.18
CA ASP A 6 -44.45 17.60 17.01
C ASP A 6 -45.79 17.50 17.75
N ASP A 7 -46.66 16.60 17.27
CA ASP A 7 -47.99 16.39 17.84
C ASP A 7 -47.95 15.89 19.30
N GLU A 8 -46.85 15.25 19.75
CA GLU A 8 -46.72 14.78 21.14
C GLU A 8 -46.32 15.90 22.09
N LYS A 9 -45.53 16.87 21.61
CA LYS A 9 -45.06 18.01 22.42
C LYS A 9 -45.94 19.26 22.27
N GLU A 10 -46.89 19.25 21.33
CA GLU A 10 -47.68 20.41 20.91
C GLU A 10 -46.79 21.64 20.62
N ASP A 11 -45.61 21.41 20.03
CA ASP A 11 -44.62 22.44 19.76
C ASP A 11 -43.89 22.21 18.42
N TRP A 12 -43.25 23.26 17.91
CA TRP A 12 -42.42 23.19 16.72
C TRP A 12 -41.03 22.66 17.06
N GLU A 13 -40.70 21.47 16.58
CA GLU A 13 -39.37 20.90 16.70
C GLU A 13 -38.50 21.30 15.51
N VAL A 14 -37.29 21.81 15.78
CA VAL A 14 -36.30 22.06 14.73
C VAL A 14 -35.72 20.73 14.26
N VAL A 15 -36.15 20.28 13.08
CA VAL A 15 -35.71 19.02 12.46
C VAL A 15 -34.43 19.16 11.64
N GLY A 16 -33.99 20.38 11.33
CA GLY A 16 -32.72 20.58 10.63
C GLY A 16 -32.27 22.04 10.48
N PHE A 17 -30.96 22.22 10.40
CA PHE A 17 -30.32 23.49 10.06
C PHE A 17 -29.61 23.33 8.71
N ALA A 18 -29.62 24.40 7.92
CA ALA A 18 -28.88 24.49 6.67
C ALA A 18 -28.18 25.86 6.65
N PRO A 19 -26.85 25.92 6.45
CA PRO A 19 -25.93 24.79 6.37
C PRO A 19 -25.77 24.08 7.75
N ALA A 20 -25.66 22.75 7.76
CA ALA A 20 -25.40 21.98 8.99
C ALA A 20 -23.89 21.90 9.28
N ASN A 21 -23.05 21.99 8.26
CA ASN A 21 -21.60 22.02 8.37
C ASN A 21 -20.96 22.90 7.26
N GLU A 22 -19.66 23.15 7.34
CA GLU A 22 -18.92 23.98 6.38
C GLU A 22 -18.97 23.45 4.93
N CYS A 23 -19.13 22.14 4.73
CA CYS A 23 -19.26 21.55 3.40
C CYS A 23 -20.64 21.73 2.78
N ASP A 24 -21.65 22.12 3.55
CA ASP A 24 -22.98 22.42 3.01
C ASP A 24 -23.04 23.84 2.41
N VAL A 25 -22.02 24.67 2.67
CA VAL A 25 -21.84 25.96 2.01
C VAL A 25 -21.36 25.70 0.59
N TYR A 26 -22.08 26.26 -0.38
CA TYR A 26 -21.82 26.01 -1.79
C TYR A 26 -20.39 26.39 -2.19
N GLY A 27 -19.67 25.44 -2.77
CA GLY A 27 -18.35 25.70 -3.37
C GLY A 27 -17.21 25.92 -2.37
N THR A 28 -17.36 25.52 -1.10
CA THR A 28 -16.32 25.64 -0.05
C THR A 28 -14.92 25.18 -0.49
N CYS A 29 -14.82 24.11 -1.28
CA CYS A 29 -13.53 23.56 -1.74
C CYS A 29 -13.13 23.97 -3.16
N GLY A 30 -13.89 24.87 -3.81
CA GLY A 30 -13.65 25.30 -5.19
C GLY A 30 -13.81 24.18 -6.23
N ALA A 31 -13.38 24.47 -7.46
CA ALA A 31 -13.46 23.53 -8.58
C ALA A 31 -12.57 22.30 -8.37
N PHE A 32 -13.09 21.10 -8.64
CA PHE A 32 -12.41 19.81 -8.49
C PHE A 32 -11.84 19.56 -7.08
N GLY A 33 -12.35 20.27 -6.08
CA GLY A 33 -12.13 20.00 -4.66
C GLY A 33 -13.24 19.11 -4.10
N ASN A 34 -12.88 18.21 -3.19
CA ASN A 34 -13.78 17.36 -2.44
C ASN A 34 -13.82 17.81 -0.97
N CYS A 35 -15.03 18.11 -0.48
CA CYS A 35 -15.25 18.46 0.91
C CYS A 35 -15.58 17.23 1.75
N TYR A 36 -14.91 17.08 2.89
CA TYR A 36 -15.24 16.05 3.87
C TYR A 36 -15.17 16.65 5.28
N ALA A 37 -16.35 16.90 5.85
CA ALA A 37 -16.50 17.63 7.11
C ALA A 37 -15.78 16.98 8.31
N LEU A 38 -15.50 15.68 8.24
CA LEU A 38 -14.81 14.93 9.29
C LEU A 38 -13.28 14.91 9.12
N SER A 39 -12.73 15.55 8.09
CA SER A 39 -11.28 15.65 7.87
C SER A 39 -10.70 17.00 8.27
N SER A 40 -9.40 17.02 8.57
CA SER A 40 -8.62 18.23 8.75
C SER A 40 -7.37 18.15 7.88
N PRO A 41 -7.22 19.00 6.84
CA PRO A 41 -8.19 20.02 6.37
C PRO A 41 -9.47 19.40 5.79
N ILE A 42 -10.58 20.14 5.81
CA ILE A 42 -11.88 19.67 5.27
C ILE A 42 -11.88 19.51 3.74
N CYS A 43 -11.01 20.25 3.04
CA CYS A 43 -10.90 20.23 1.59
C CYS A 43 -9.67 19.47 1.12
N SER A 44 -9.87 18.64 0.11
CA SER A 44 -8.82 17.90 -0.59
C SER A 44 -9.06 17.95 -2.09
N CYS A 45 -8.00 18.00 -2.91
CA CYS A 45 -8.18 17.83 -4.35
C CYS A 45 -8.62 16.41 -4.68
N LEU A 46 -9.46 16.27 -5.70
CA LEU A 46 -9.77 14.97 -6.27
C LEU A 46 -8.48 14.27 -6.72
N LYS A 47 -8.45 12.94 -6.62
CA LYS A 47 -7.29 12.18 -7.10
C LYS A 47 -7.08 12.40 -8.60
N GLY A 48 -5.83 12.64 -9.00
CA GLY A 48 -5.46 13.09 -10.37
C GLY A 48 -5.47 14.62 -10.54
N PHE A 49 -5.76 15.37 -9.47
CA PHE A 49 -5.76 16.82 -9.44
C PHE A 49 -4.79 17.35 -8.38
N GLU A 50 -4.40 18.61 -8.53
CA GLU A 50 -3.54 19.34 -7.59
C GLU A 50 -4.04 20.78 -7.39
N PRO A 51 -3.69 21.43 -6.27
CA PRO A 51 -4.14 22.79 -6.02
C PRO A 51 -3.72 23.74 -7.13
N LYS A 52 -4.64 24.56 -7.62
CA LYS A 52 -4.35 25.57 -8.64
C LYS A 52 -3.32 26.59 -8.16
N ILE A 53 -3.44 26.98 -6.88
CA ILE A 53 -2.51 27.89 -6.19
C ILE A 53 -2.13 27.24 -4.86
N VAL A 54 -0.89 26.78 -4.76
CA VAL A 54 -0.42 25.99 -3.61
C VAL A 54 -0.31 26.85 -2.35
N GLU A 55 0.10 28.11 -2.46
CA GLU A 55 0.21 28.99 -1.28
C GLU A 55 -1.14 29.28 -0.62
N GLU A 56 -2.19 29.50 -1.42
CA GLU A 56 -3.56 29.70 -0.91
C GLU A 56 -4.08 28.44 -0.23
N TRP A 57 -3.90 27.29 -0.89
CA TRP A 57 -4.37 26.00 -0.39
C TRP A 57 -3.77 25.66 0.98
N ASN A 58 -2.46 25.89 1.14
CA ASN A 58 -1.75 25.63 2.39
C ASN A 58 -2.12 26.59 3.52
N ARG A 59 -2.75 27.74 3.20
CA ARG A 59 -3.28 28.71 4.16
C ARG A 59 -4.75 28.47 4.50
N GLY A 60 -5.36 27.42 3.97
CA GLY A 60 -6.79 27.13 4.15
C GLY A 60 -7.71 27.95 3.24
N ASN A 61 -7.18 28.57 2.18
CA ASN A 61 -7.99 29.19 1.14
C ASN A 61 -8.09 28.25 -0.08
N TRP A 62 -9.25 27.61 -0.24
CA TRP A 62 -9.50 26.62 -1.29
C TRP A 62 -10.29 27.17 -2.48
N MET A 63 -10.59 28.48 -2.51
CA MET A 63 -11.44 29.11 -3.52
C MET A 63 -10.93 28.91 -4.96
N SER A 64 -9.61 28.92 -5.15
CA SER A 64 -8.97 28.69 -6.44
C SER A 64 -9.14 27.25 -6.96
N GLY A 65 -9.55 26.32 -6.10
CA GLY A 65 -9.80 24.92 -6.42
C GLY A 65 -8.54 24.18 -6.87
N CYS A 66 -8.77 23.14 -7.65
CA CYS A 66 -7.76 22.22 -8.16
C CYS A 66 -7.79 22.17 -9.69
N VAL A 67 -6.66 21.78 -10.26
CA VAL A 67 -6.49 21.56 -11.70
C VAL A 67 -6.00 20.13 -11.95
N ARG A 68 -6.29 19.60 -13.13
CA ARG A 68 -5.82 18.27 -13.53
C ARG A 68 -4.29 18.26 -13.57
N ARG A 69 -3.67 17.21 -13.05
CA ARG A 69 -2.22 17.01 -13.15
C ARG A 69 -1.80 16.61 -14.55
N ILE A 70 -2.54 15.65 -15.13
CA ILE A 70 -2.27 15.11 -16.45
C ILE A 70 -3.45 15.43 -17.38
N PRO A 71 -3.19 16.04 -18.55
CA PRO A 71 -4.24 16.36 -19.51
C PRO A 71 -4.91 15.09 -20.05
N LEU A 72 -6.16 15.25 -20.46
CA LEU A 72 -6.97 14.19 -21.06
C LEU A 72 -6.41 13.80 -22.44
N GLN A 73 -6.88 12.67 -22.98
CA GLN A 73 -6.50 12.25 -24.32
C GLN A 73 -6.82 13.33 -25.37
N CYS A 74 -8.04 13.89 -25.33
CA CYS A 74 -8.48 14.90 -26.31
C CYS A 74 -7.60 16.16 -26.30
N GLU A 75 -7.10 16.57 -25.12
CA GLU A 75 -6.21 17.74 -24.98
C GLU A 75 -4.80 17.45 -25.51
N ARG A 76 -4.34 16.20 -25.46
CA ARG A 76 -3.02 15.78 -25.96
C ARG A 76 -3.00 15.59 -27.47
N VAL A 77 -4.06 15.02 -28.05
CA VAL A 77 -4.12 14.71 -29.49
C VAL A 77 -4.12 15.98 -30.35
N ASN A 78 -4.63 17.10 -29.84
CA ASN A 78 -4.56 18.40 -30.54
C ASN A 78 -3.12 18.90 -30.76
N ASN A 79 -2.12 18.34 -30.08
CA ASN A 79 -0.70 18.73 -30.21
C ASN A 79 0.16 17.73 -30.99
N ILE A 80 -0.37 16.56 -31.37
CA ILE A 80 0.37 15.54 -32.12
C ILE A 80 -0.56 14.94 -33.17
N SER A 81 -0.34 15.34 -34.42
CA SER A 81 -0.86 14.67 -35.60
C SER A 81 -0.22 13.28 -35.72
N GLU A 82 -0.69 12.32 -34.93
CA GLU A 82 -0.57 10.88 -35.18
C GLU A 82 -1.39 10.11 -34.14
N GLY A 83 -2.43 9.41 -34.61
CA GLY A 83 -3.32 8.63 -33.78
C GLY A 83 -2.60 7.53 -33.01
N GLY A 84 -2.73 7.52 -31.67
CA GLY A 84 -2.13 6.45 -30.87
C GLY A 84 -2.17 6.64 -29.34
N GLY A 85 -3.06 7.46 -28.79
CA GLY A 85 -3.23 7.58 -27.34
C GLY A 85 -4.14 6.50 -26.79
N LYS A 86 -3.77 5.83 -25.68
CA LYS A 86 -4.72 4.97 -24.93
C LYS A 86 -5.91 5.82 -24.46
N ALA A 87 -7.10 5.23 -24.46
CA ALA A 87 -8.32 5.89 -24.00
C ALA A 87 -8.23 6.32 -22.52
N ASP A 88 -8.82 7.48 -22.20
CA ASP A 88 -8.98 7.93 -20.81
C ASP A 88 -9.77 6.90 -19.96
N GLY A 89 -9.59 6.99 -18.65
CA GLY A 89 -10.28 6.13 -17.68
C GLY A 89 -11.20 6.95 -16.76
N PHE A 90 -11.84 6.25 -15.83
CA PHE A 90 -12.67 6.89 -14.80
C PHE A 90 -12.32 6.38 -13.42
N LEU A 91 -12.26 7.31 -12.46
CA LEU A 91 -12.16 7.04 -11.05
C LEU A 91 -13.55 7.11 -10.42
N LYS A 92 -13.97 6.02 -9.79
CA LYS A 92 -15.22 5.97 -9.03
C LYS A 92 -15.01 6.66 -7.66
N LEU A 93 -15.90 7.59 -7.32
CA LEU A 93 -16.04 8.17 -6.00
C LEU A 93 -17.42 7.81 -5.48
N GLU A 94 -17.45 7.17 -4.32
CA GLU A 94 -18.66 6.61 -3.74
C GLU A 94 -19.26 7.53 -2.69
N MET A 95 -20.58 7.51 -2.57
CA MET A 95 -21.32 8.19 -1.50
C MET A 95 -20.98 9.68 -1.42
N VAL A 96 -21.09 10.37 -2.55
CA VAL A 96 -20.85 11.81 -2.63
C VAL A 96 -22.13 12.57 -2.99
N LYS A 97 -22.22 13.81 -2.53
CA LYS A 97 -23.09 14.81 -3.14
C LYS A 97 -22.52 15.11 -4.52
N VAL A 98 -23.29 14.86 -5.56
CA VAL A 98 -22.88 15.16 -6.94
C VAL A 98 -23.02 16.66 -7.24
N PRO A 99 -22.23 17.24 -8.17
CA PRO A 99 -22.35 18.64 -8.56
C PRO A 99 -23.70 18.98 -9.18
N ASP A 100 -24.08 20.25 -9.09
CA ASP A 100 -25.24 20.79 -9.79
C ASP A 100 -25.05 20.78 -11.32
N PHE A 101 -26.14 21.04 -12.04
CA PHE A 101 -26.18 21.24 -13.50
C PHE A 101 -25.70 20.03 -14.32
N ALA A 102 -26.10 18.82 -13.91
CA ALA A 102 -25.91 17.62 -14.71
C ALA A 102 -26.68 17.70 -16.04
N GLU A 103 -26.03 17.28 -17.13
CA GLU A 103 -26.66 17.01 -18.42
C GLU A 103 -27.22 15.58 -18.41
N TRP A 104 -28.52 15.46 -18.64
CA TRP A 104 -29.25 14.20 -18.60
C TRP A 104 -29.27 13.53 -19.97
N SER A 105 -29.08 12.21 -19.99
CA SER A 105 -29.28 11.41 -21.20
C SER A 105 -29.95 10.07 -20.91
N TYR A 106 -30.59 9.52 -21.94
CA TYR A 106 -31.11 8.15 -21.91
C TYR A 106 -29.98 7.17 -22.27
N GLY A 107 -29.87 6.09 -21.51
CA GLY A 107 -28.89 5.04 -21.76
C GLY A 107 -28.71 4.13 -20.56
N SER A 108 -28.10 2.97 -20.78
CA SER A 108 -27.63 2.13 -19.68
C SER A 108 -26.42 2.76 -18.99
N LYS A 109 -26.02 2.20 -17.84
CA LYS A 109 -24.79 2.58 -17.16
C LYS A 109 -23.55 2.52 -18.06
N ASP A 110 -23.46 1.50 -18.92
CA ASP A 110 -22.34 1.33 -19.83
C ASP A 110 -22.39 2.32 -21.00
N ASP A 111 -23.60 2.67 -21.45
CA ASP A 111 -23.77 3.73 -22.46
C ASP A 111 -23.36 5.09 -21.91
N CYS A 112 -23.70 5.39 -20.65
CA CYS A 112 -23.30 6.62 -19.96
C CYS A 112 -21.77 6.81 -19.96
N ARG A 113 -21.05 5.72 -19.67
CA ARG A 113 -19.59 5.68 -19.73
C ARG A 113 -19.08 5.94 -21.15
N LYS A 114 -19.65 5.27 -22.15
CA LYS A 114 -19.22 5.40 -23.56
C LYS A 114 -19.49 6.81 -24.10
N GLN A 115 -20.69 7.34 -23.88
CA GLN A 115 -21.08 8.70 -24.26
C GLN A 115 -20.11 9.74 -23.68
N CYS A 116 -19.74 9.59 -22.40
CA CYS A 116 -18.77 10.49 -21.78
C CYS A 116 -17.36 10.34 -22.39
N LEU A 117 -16.90 9.14 -22.72
CA LEU A 117 -15.59 8.95 -23.37
C LEU A 117 -15.53 9.60 -24.76
N GLU A 118 -16.60 9.46 -25.53
CA GLU A 118 -16.71 9.98 -26.89
C GLU A 118 -16.87 11.51 -26.92
N ASN A 119 -17.43 12.10 -25.86
CA ASN A 119 -17.53 13.55 -25.70
C ASN A 119 -16.28 14.10 -24.99
N CYS A 120 -15.40 14.80 -25.71
CA CYS A 120 -14.18 15.39 -25.16
C CYS A 120 -14.42 16.47 -24.09
N SER A 121 -15.60 17.08 -24.04
CA SER A 121 -15.95 18.04 -23.00
C SER A 121 -16.37 17.34 -21.71
N CYS A 122 -16.82 16.08 -21.76
CA CYS A 122 -17.27 15.35 -20.57
C CYS A 122 -16.12 15.07 -19.61
N VAL A 123 -16.25 15.55 -18.37
CA VAL A 123 -15.27 15.39 -17.29
C VAL A 123 -15.69 14.39 -16.22
N ALA A 124 -16.98 14.06 -16.11
CA ALA A 124 -17.52 13.09 -15.18
C ALA A 124 -18.90 12.60 -15.61
N TYR A 125 -19.29 11.43 -15.11
CA TYR A 125 -20.65 10.94 -15.24
C TYR A 125 -21.11 10.24 -13.95
N ALA A 126 -22.42 10.10 -13.78
CA ALA A 126 -23.05 9.31 -12.74
C ALA A 126 -24.23 8.55 -13.35
N TYR A 127 -24.65 7.47 -12.70
CA TYR A 127 -25.79 6.70 -13.15
C TYR A 127 -26.63 6.30 -11.95
N ASP A 128 -27.91 6.62 -12.01
CA ASP A 128 -28.91 6.18 -11.06
C ASP A 128 -30.01 5.38 -11.78
N THR A 129 -30.57 4.37 -11.12
CA THR A 129 -31.61 3.53 -11.73
C THR A 129 -32.95 4.25 -11.93
N GLY A 130 -33.26 5.22 -11.07
CA GLY A 130 -34.49 6.01 -11.16
C GLY A 130 -34.35 7.25 -12.03
N ILE A 131 -33.17 7.88 -12.07
CA ILE A 131 -32.97 9.13 -12.82
C ILE A 131 -32.25 8.94 -14.17
N GLY A 132 -31.41 7.91 -14.31
CA GLY A 132 -30.69 7.60 -15.55
C GLY A 132 -29.26 8.15 -15.58
N CYS A 133 -28.75 8.43 -16.79
CA CYS A 133 -27.39 8.92 -16.99
C CYS A 133 -27.30 10.43 -16.75
N MET A 134 -26.31 10.83 -15.96
CA MET A 134 -25.92 12.21 -15.72
C MET A 134 -24.48 12.40 -16.18
N SER A 135 -24.20 13.51 -16.85
CA SER A 135 -22.84 13.87 -17.25
C SER A 135 -22.54 15.34 -16.99
N TRP A 136 -21.26 15.67 -16.84
CA TRP A 136 -20.80 17.03 -16.60
C TRP A 136 -19.72 17.40 -17.59
N SER A 137 -19.84 18.59 -18.19
CA SER A 137 -18.92 19.09 -19.22
C SER A 137 -17.98 20.21 -18.73
N GLY A 138 -18.15 20.66 -17.48
CA GLY A 138 -17.43 21.81 -16.91
C GLY A 138 -16.72 21.52 -15.59
N ASN A 139 -16.34 22.56 -14.87
CA ASN A 139 -15.75 22.41 -13.55
C ASN A 139 -16.73 21.74 -12.59
N LEU A 140 -16.27 20.70 -11.90
CA LEU A 140 -17.06 20.06 -10.84
C LEU A 140 -16.93 20.90 -9.58
N ILE A 141 -18.03 21.47 -9.10
CA ILE A 141 -18.07 22.31 -7.90
C ILE A 141 -19.09 21.67 -6.95
N ASP A 142 -18.91 21.89 -5.65
CA ASP A 142 -19.85 21.45 -4.61
C ASP A 142 -19.89 19.92 -4.39
N LEU A 143 -18.76 19.25 -4.66
CA LEU A 143 -18.55 17.85 -4.29
C LEU A 143 -18.32 17.71 -2.78
N GLN A 144 -19.14 16.88 -2.14
CA GLN A 144 -19.01 16.55 -0.73
C GLN A 144 -19.04 15.04 -0.55
N LYS A 145 -18.08 14.50 0.21
CA LYS A 145 -18.04 13.10 0.59
C LYS A 145 -18.84 12.88 1.88
N PHE A 146 -19.66 11.83 1.89
CA PHE A 146 -20.35 11.36 3.08
C PHE A 146 -19.62 10.18 3.71
N SER A 147 -19.76 10.00 5.03
CA SER A 147 -19.21 8.85 5.74
C SER A 147 -20.06 7.60 5.49
N THR A 148 -19.43 6.52 5.07
CA THR A 148 -20.03 5.18 5.02
C THR A 148 -20.02 4.58 6.43
N GLY A 149 -21.09 4.79 7.21
CA GLY A 149 -21.35 4.00 8.43
C GLY A 149 -21.12 4.68 9.79
N GLY A 150 -21.35 5.99 9.90
CA GLY A 150 -21.48 6.69 11.18
C GLY A 150 -22.93 7.04 11.47
N ILE A 151 -23.33 7.02 12.75
CA ILE A 151 -24.63 7.46 13.28
C ILE A 151 -24.72 9.01 13.24
N ASP A 152 -24.41 9.59 12.08
CA ASP A 152 -24.77 10.97 11.72
C ASP A 152 -25.72 10.89 10.52
N LEU A 153 -26.76 10.07 10.69
CA LEU A 153 -27.99 10.16 9.94
C LEU A 153 -28.83 11.33 10.49
N GLN A 154 -28.33 12.56 10.41
CA GLN A 154 -29.24 13.69 10.49
C GLN A 154 -29.87 13.91 9.11
N LYS A 155 -30.84 13.04 8.80
CA LYS A 155 -32.07 13.24 8.02
C LYS A 155 -32.05 13.90 6.62
N PHE A 156 -30.91 14.32 6.06
CA PHE A 156 -30.88 15.08 4.78
C PHE A 156 -30.12 14.41 3.63
N SER A 157 -29.42 13.30 3.85
CA SER A 157 -28.59 12.66 2.81
C SER A 157 -29.39 11.68 1.93
N THR A 158 -30.49 12.13 1.34
CA THR A 158 -31.28 11.37 0.34
C THR A 158 -30.71 11.46 -1.08
N GLY A 159 -29.54 12.06 -1.26
CA GLY A 159 -28.93 12.33 -2.57
C GLY A 159 -27.46 11.93 -2.71
N ALA A 160 -26.93 11.07 -1.84
CA ALA A 160 -25.57 10.55 -1.99
C ALA A 160 -25.53 9.54 -3.14
N MET A 161 -24.62 9.74 -4.09
CA MET A 161 -24.51 8.91 -5.30
C MET A 161 -23.06 8.58 -5.61
N ASP A 162 -22.86 7.61 -6.50
CA ASP A 162 -21.55 7.31 -7.07
C ASP A 162 -21.30 8.18 -8.31
N ILE A 163 -20.19 8.92 -8.33
CA ILE A 163 -19.73 9.68 -9.50
C ILE A 163 -18.43 9.09 -10.05
N TYR A 164 -18.28 9.12 -11.37
CA TYR A 164 -17.15 8.60 -12.10
C TYR A 164 -16.41 9.77 -12.75
N ILE A 165 -15.27 10.15 -12.18
CA ILE A 165 -14.45 11.27 -12.64
C ILE A 165 -13.52 10.81 -13.75
N ARG A 166 -13.58 11.44 -14.93
CA ARG A 166 -12.69 11.12 -16.05
C ARG A 166 -11.27 11.51 -15.68
N LEU A 167 -10.29 10.64 -15.94
CA LEU A 167 -8.87 10.85 -15.72
C LEU A 167 -8.05 10.33 -16.90
N SER A 168 -6.87 10.89 -17.10
CA SER A 168 -5.92 10.38 -18.09
C SER A 168 -5.52 8.94 -17.78
N TYR A 169 -5.35 8.09 -18.80
CA TYR A 169 -4.90 6.71 -18.62
C TYR A 169 -3.56 6.60 -17.88
N LEU A 170 -2.72 7.63 -17.99
CA LEU A 170 -1.40 7.71 -17.37
C LEU A 170 -1.47 7.73 -15.84
N GLU A 171 -2.55 8.28 -15.26
CA GLU A 171 -2.79 8.25 -13.81
C GLU A 171 -2.85 6.80 -13.31
N PHE A 172 -3.56 5.94 -14.05
CA PHE A 172 -3.71 4.52 -13.71
C PHE A 172 -2.48 3.68 -14.04
N GLU A 173 -1.72 4.05 -15.08
CA GLU A 173 -0.46 3.38 -15.42
C GLU A 173 0.62 3.66 -14.36
N ASN A 174 0.74 4.92 -13.93
CA ASN A 174 1.68 5.31 -12.89
C ASN A 174 1.37 4.59 -11.55
N GLU A 175 0.09 4.53 -11.15
CA GLU A 175 -0.29 3.79 -9.95
C GLU A 175 0.03 2.30 -10.02
N ARG A 176 -0.21 1.67 -11.16
CA ARG A 176 0.12 0.25 -11.36
C ARG A 176 1.63 0.02 -11.28
N ASN A 177 2.42 0.87 -11.92
CA ASN A 177 3.88 0.77 -11.90
C ASN A 177 4.43 0.94 -10.48
N LEU A 178 3.95 1.91 -9.71
CA LEU A 178 4.32 2.08 -8.31
C LEU A 178 3.96 0.85 -7.46
N LYS A 179 2.74 0.31 -7.61
CA LYS A 179 2.32 -0.91 -6.91
C LYS A 179 3.23 -2.10 -7.25
N VAL A 180 3.59 -2.28 -8.52
CA VAL A 180 4.52 -3.34 -8.95
C VAL A 180 5.90 -3.15 -8.31
N ILE A 181 6.45 -1.93 -8.30
CA ILE A 181 7.74 -1.63 -7.67
C ILE A 181 7.71 -1.96 -6.18
N PHE A 182 6.69 -1.51 -5.44
CA PHE A 182 6.56 -1.83 -4.01
C PHE A 182 6.41 -3.34 -3.76
N THR A 183 5.69 -4.05 -4.62
CA THR A 183 5.53 -5.49 -4.47
C THR A 183 6.86 -6.22 -4.66
N ILE A 184 7.66 -5.83 -5.66
CA ILE A 184 8.98 -6.43 -5.93
C ILE A 184 9.96 -6.13 -4.79
N THR A 185 10.00 -4.89 -4.27
CA THR A 185 10.93 -4.52 -3.19
C THR A 185 10.63 -5.27 -1.90
N VAL A 186 9.36 -5.47 -1.57
CA VAL A 186 8.94 -6.28 -0.41
C VAL A 186 9.38 -7.74 -0.56
N ILE A 187 9.20 -8.34 -1.75
CA ILE A 187 9.61 -9.73 -2.02
C ILE A 187 11.13 -9.89 -1.90
N ILE A 188 11.90 -8.97 -2.49
CA ILE A 188 13.38 -9.01 -2.40
C ILE A 188 13.84 -8.86 -0.95
N GLY A 189 13.25 -7.93 -0.19
CA GLY A 189 13.55 -7.75 1.23
C GLY A 189 13.28 -9.01 2.05
N ALA A 190 12.12 -9.64 1.83
CA ALA A 190 11.74 -10.88 2.52
C ALA A 190 12.69 -12.05 2.25
N MET A 191 13.26 -12.15 1.04
CA MET A 191 14.22 -13.22 0.70
C MET A 191 15.68 -12.90 1.11
N ALA A 192 16.10 -11.64 0.99
CA ALA A 192 17.47 -11.24 1.25
C ALA A 192 17.83 -11.30 2.74
N ILE A 193 16.94 -10.83 3.63
CA ILE A 193 17.18 -10.77 5.08
C ILE A 193 17.51 -12.15 5.69
N PRO A 194 16.69 -13.21 5.52
CA PRO A 194 16.99 -14.53 6.07
C PRO A 194 18.22 -15.16 5.41
N SER A 195 18.43 -14.93 4.11
CA SER A 195 19.61 -15.43 3.39
C SER A 195 20.89 -14.82 3.96
N THR A 196 20.95 -13.49 4.14
CA THR A 196 22.11 -12.83 4.73
C THR A 196 22.34 -13.28 6.18
N ALA A 197 21.28 -13.40 6.99
CA ALA A 197 21.39 -13.88 8.35
C ALA A 197 21.95 -15.30 8.41
N TYR A 198 21.49 -16.20 7.53
CA TYR A 198 22.01 -17.56 7.40
C TYR A 198 23.49 -17.58 7.01
N PHE A 199 23.92 -16.79 6.03
CA PHE A 199 25.32 -16.69 5.63
C PHE A 199 26.21 -16.13 6.74
N PHE A 200 25.75 -15.08 7.45
CA PHE A 200 26.46 -14.52 8.60
C PHE A 200 26.61 -15.54 9.74
N TRP A 201 25.54 -16.28 10.07
CA TRP A 201 25.59 -17.37 11.04
C TRP A 201 26.60 -18.45 10.63
N ARG A 202 26.56 -18.89 9.37
CA ARG A 202 27.49 -19.92 8.85
C ARG A 202 28.95 -19.45 8.84
N TRP A 203 29.20 -18.17 8.63
CA TRP A 203 30.55 -17.60 8.69
C TRP A 203 31.09 -17.55 10.13
N MET A 204 30.24 -17.16 11.09
CA MET A 204 30.60 -17.09 12.51
C MET A 204 30.92 -18.48 13.09
N THR A 205 30.18 -19.52 12.72
CA THR A 205 30.45 -20.90 13.17
C THR A 205 31.78 -21.43 12.61
N LYS A 206 32.10 -21.16 11.33
CA LYS A 206 33.41 -21.52 10.74
C LYS A 206 34.58 -20.79 11.41
N LYS A 207 34.43 -19.52 11.77
CA LYS A 207 35.47 -18.77 12.51
C LYS A 207 35.71 -19.32 13.92
N ARG A 208 34.65 -19.72 14.63
CA ARG A 208 34.77 -20.37 15.95
C ARG A 208 35.52 -21.72 15.86
N ALA A 209 35.25 -22.52 14.82
CA ALA A 209 35.98 -23.77 14.58
C ALA A 209 37.47 -23.55 14.28
N ARG A 210 37.83 -22.51 13.52
CA ARG A 210 39.25 -22.16 13.26
C ARG A 210 39.98 -21.62 14.50
N LYS A 211 39.29 -20.88 15.38
CA LYS A 211 39.88 -20.36 16.62
C LYS A 211 40.15 -21.48 17.65
N ASN A 212 39.33 -22.54 17.67
CA ASN A 212 39.58 -23.73 18.48
C ASN A 212 40.78 -24.54 17.95
N LYS A 213 40.92 -24.67 16.62
CA LYS A 213 42.08 -25.35 16.00
C LYS A 213 43.42 -24.61 16.18
N SER A 214 43.38 -23.27 16.27
CA SER A 214 44.56 -22.42 16.52
C SER A 214 44.97 -22.35 18.00
N ARG A 215 44.08 -22.70 18.94
CA ARG A 215 44.42 -22.81 20.37
C ARG A 215 45.10 -24.13 20.71
N GLU A 216 45.03 -25.11 19.83
CA GLU A 216 45.65 -26.42 19.98
C GLU A 216 47.10 -26.46 19.44
N SER A 217 47.57 -25.40 18.78
CA SER A 217 48.90 -25.35 18.14
C SER A 217 49.86 -24.30 18.74
N LEU A 218 49.63 -23.83 19.97
CA LEU A 218 50.58 -22.94 20.67
C LEU A 218 50.81 -23.46 22.11
N PRO A 219 52.00 -23.99 22.45
CA PRO A 219 52.29 -24.36 23.82
C PRO A 219 52.56 -23.09 24.64
N SER A 220 51.53 -22.65 25.37
CA SER A 220 51.66 -21.59 26.37
C SER A 220 52.47 -22.12 27.55
N LYS A 221 53.79 -21.90 27.52
CA LYS A 221 54.66 -22.03 28.69
C LYS A 221 54.13 -21.13 29.81
N ASN A 222 53.58 -21.72 30.86
CA ASN A 222 53.71 -21.20 32.23
C ASN A 222 53.57 -22.34 33.24
N LEU A 223 54.51 -22.33 34.19
CA LEU A 223 54.95 -23.41 35.06
C LEU A 223 54.00 -23.67 36.25
N ASN A 224 53.81 -24.95 36.61
CA ASN A 224 53.71 -25.53 37.97
C ASN A 224 52.56 -26.54 38.18
N LYS A 225 52.82 -27.84 37.92
CA LYS A 225 52.59 -28.95 38.89
C LYS A 225 53.01 -30.31 38.30
N VAL A 226 53.96 -30.96 38.98
CA VAL A 226 54.21 -32.42 39.10
C VAL A 226 54.27 -33.27 37.81
N LYS A 227 55.46 -33.81 37.53
CA LYS A 227 55.74 -34.82 36.51
C LYS A 227 54.81 -36.04 36.67
N LEU A 228 53.94 -36.26 35.71
CA LEU A 228 53.47 -37.59 35.33
C LEU A 228 53.96 -37.81 33.90
N HIS A 229 54.73 -38.88 33.65
CA HIS A 229 55.19 -39.20 32.30
C HIS A 229 54.00 -39.23 31.35
N GLU A 230 53.99 -38.35 30.35
CA GLU A 230 52.98 -38.37 29.28
C GLU A 230 53.08 -39.72 28.56
N LEU A 231 52.03 -40.52 28.69
CA LEU A 231 51.90 -41.78 27.97
C LEU A 231 51.79 -41.47 26.47
N PRO A 232 52.54 -42.17 25.60
CA PRO A 232 52.44 -41.96 24.17
C PRO A 232 51.01 -42.26 23.69
N THR A 233 50.36 -41.27 23.10
CA THR A 233 49.03 -41.41 22.51
C THR A 233 49.17 -41.87 21.07
N PHE A 234 48.67 -43.07 20.77
CA PHE A 234 48.61 -43.62 19.41
C PHE A 234 47.22 -43.42 18.82
N SER A 235 47.16 -43.12 17.52
CA SER A 235 45.88 -43.06 16.79
C SER A 235 45.33 -44.48 16.56
N LEU A 236 43.99 -44.60 16.46
CA LEU A 236 43.35 -45.89 16.15
C LEU A 236 43.87 -46.49 14.83
N VAL A 237 44.23 -45.63 13.87
CA VAL A 237 44.78 -46.05 12.57
C VAL A 237 46.17 -46.64 12.72
N GLU A 238 47.04 -46.04 13.52
CA GLU A 238 48.37 -46.60 13.82
C GLU A 238 48.26 -47.92 14.56
N LEU A 239 47.37 -48.02 15.56
CA LEU A 239 47.13 -49.26 16.30
C LEU A 239 46.56 -50.36 15.41
N ALA A 240 45.61 -50.02 14.54
CA ALA A 240 45.05 -50.96 13.58
C ALA A 240 46.13 -51.41 12.58
N THR A 241 47.00 -50.52 12.12
CA THR A 241 48.09 -50.89 11.20
C THR A 241 49.11 -51.81 11.88
N ALA A 242 49.53 -51.49 13.10
CA ALA A 242 50.49 -52.28 13.87
C ALA A 242 49.97 -53.69 14.20
N THR A 243 48.68 -53.78 14.56
CA THR A 243 48.04 -55.05 14.92
C THR A 243 47.46 -55.81 13.72
N ASN A 244 47.66 -55.31 12.50
CA ASN A 244 47.05 -55.81 11.26
C ASN A 244 45.51 -55.93 11.36
N ASN A 245 44.85 -54.81 11.63
CA ASN A 245 43.43 -54.68 11.93
C ASN A 245 42.95 -55.63 13.05
N PHE A 246 43.72 -55.73 14.14
CA PHE A 246 43.40 -56.57 15.29
C PHE A 246 43.18 -58.05 14.91
N HIS A 247 44.01 -58.56 14.00
CA HIS A 247 43.92 -59.95 13.53
C HIS A 247 44.23 -60.94 14.66
N VAL A 248 43.50 -62.06 14.71
CA VAL A 248 43.62 -63.07 15.78
C VAL A 248 45.04 -63.65 15.89
N ALA A 249 45.76 -63.75 14.77
CA ALA A 249 47.16 -64.22 14.75
C ALA A 249 48.13 -63.30 15.53
N ASN A 250 47.76 -62.02 15.75
CA ASN A 250 48.52 -61.07 16.53
C ASN A 250 47.98 -60.92 17.97
N MET A 251 47.00 -61.73 18.37
CA MET A 251 46.45 -61.70 19.73
C MET A 251 47.42 -62.39 20.70
N LEU A 252 47.86 -61.66 21.73
CA LEU A 252 48.72 -62.18 22.78
C LEU A 252 47.93 -62.87 23.90
N GLY A 253 46.67 -62.48 24.11
CA GLY A 253 45.79 -63.12 25.08
C GLY A 253 44.49 -62.35 25.32
N ARG A 254 43.54 -63.00 26.00
CA ARG A 254 42.26 -62.40 26.40
C ARG A 254 41.94 -62.76 27.85
N GLY A 255 41.58 -61.75 28.64
CA GLY A 255 41.24 -61.92 30.07
C GLY A 255 40.23 -60.88 30.55
N GLY A 256 40.07 -60.78 31.87
CA GLY A 256 39.07 -59.90 32.50
C GLY A 256 39.26 -58.39 32.24
N TYR A 257 40.43 -57.99 31.74
CA TYR A 257 40.75 -56.60 31.39
C TYR A 257 40.73 -56.33 29.87
N GLY A 258 40.31 -57.31 29.05
CA GLY A 258 40.18 -57.18 27.60
C GLY A 258 41.13 -58.06 26.80
N THR A 259 41.20 -57.78 25.49
CA THR A 259 42.03 -58.50 24.52
C THR A 259 43.31 -57.72 24.26
N VAL A 260 44.46 -58.39 24.31
CA VAL A 260 45.78 -57.79 24.10
C VAL A 260 46.35 -58.28 22.78
N TYR A 261 46.87 -57.36 21.97
CA TYR A 261 47.50 -57.63 20.68
C TYR A 261 48.99 -57.27 20.73
N LYS A 262 49.78 -57.94 19.89
CA LYS A 262 51.22 -57.71 19.70
C LYS A 262 51.47 -56.42 18.94
#